data_AF-I4EC96-F1
#
_entry.id   AF-I4EC96-F1
#
_cell.length_a   1.000
_cell.length_b   1.000
_cell.length_c   1.000
_cell.angle_alpha   90.00
_cell.angle_beta   90.00
_cell.angle_gamma   90.00
#
_symmetry.space_group_name_H-M   'P 1'
#
loop_
_entity.id
_entity.type
_entity.pdbx_description
1 polymer ?
#
loop_
_entity_poly.entity_id
_entity_poly.type
_entity_poly.pdbx_seq_one_letter_code
_entity_poly.pdbx_strand_id
1 'polypeptide(L)'
;MDLETGEILRRLAGHSGWVNSVVYSPDGVHALSGSEDETLRLWNTETGEQVRCFEGHTAGVNDVDISADGTRGVSGGKDNIIRVWDIESGQQIRGMSGHDVRIWSVAYSRDGSRIVSGSQDGTVRLWDVESGTQIRQLGGTLDTIRSVAFSPDGTRALSGGEDALVQLWDTATGEEIQRFGGRGGKIYSVTFSPDGRFGLSGGGDGIIRLWQMPE
;
A
#
# COMPACT_ATOMS: atom_id res chain seq x y z
N MET A 1 14.20 12.28 10.85
CA MET A 1 14.41 13.62 11.44
C MET A 1 14.46 13.43 12.92
N ASP A 2 15.41 14.05 13.59
CA ASP A 2 15.40 14.13 15.04
C ASP A 2 14.20 15.01 15.44
N LEU A 3 13.25 14.46 16.19
CA LEU A 3 11.98 15.15 16.44
C LEU A 3 12.11 16.28 17.46
N GLU A 4 13.21 16.33 18.21
CA GLU A 4 13.47 17.39 19.20
C GLU A 4 14.16 18.60 18.54
N THR A 5 15.15 18.34 17.69
CA THR A 5 15.98 19.36 17.03
C THR A 5 15.51 19.73 15.62
N GLY A 6 14.70 18.87 14.98
CA GLY A 6 14.29 19.02 13.58
C GLY A 6 15.40 18.68 12.58
N GLU A 7 16.56 18.19 13.04
CA GLU A 7 17.69 17.91 12.17
C GLU A 7 17.48 16.64 11.35
N ILE A 8 17.99 16.64 10.12
CA ILE A 8 17.99 15.44 9.28
C ILE A 8 19.06 14.49 9.83
N LEU A 9 18.61 13.40 10.46
CA LEU A 9 19.50 12.33 10.93
C LEU A 9 20.33 11.74 9.79
N ARG A 10 19.68 11.38 8.68
CA ARG A 10 20.31 10.72 7.53
C ARG A 10 19.61 11.06 6.21
N ARG A 11 20.38 10.99 5.12
CA ARG A 11 19.90 11.05 3.75
C ARG A 11 20.19 9.70 3.08
N LEU A 12 19.14 8.95 2.75
CA LEU A 12 19.23 7.66 2.08
C LEU A 12 19.27 7.89 0.56
N ALA A 13 20.48 7.96 -0.01
CA ALA A 13 20.68 8.25 -1.43
C ALA A 13 20.99 6.98 -2.21
N GLY A 14 20.34 6.79 -3.38
CA GLY A 14 20.63 5.67 -4.27
C GLY A 14 19.63 5.49 -5.40
N HIS A 15 18.35 5.86 -5.19
CA HIS A 15 17.37 5.90 -6.27
C HIS A 15 17.70 6.97 -7.31
N SER A 16 17.44 6.67 -8.58
CA SER A 16 17.61 7.62 -9.71
C SER A 16 16.29 8.27 -10.15
N GLY A 17 15.17 7.87 -9.55
CA GLY A 17 13.83 8.40 -9.78
C GLY A 17 13.19 8.97 -8.51
N TRP A 18 11.96 9.45 -8.63
CA TRP A 18 11.17 9.86 -7.45
C TRP A 18 10.89 8.65 -6.57
N VAL A 19 11.11 8.81 -5.27
CA VAL A 19 10.67 7.83 -4.27
C VAL A 19 9.20 8.09 -3.99
N ASN A 20 8.35 7.15 -4.36
CA ASN A 20 6.89 7.31 -4.30
C ASN A 20 6.31 6.79 -2.97
N SER A 21 6.94 5.77 -2.38
CA SER A 21 6.48 5.17 -1.12
C SER A 21 7.65 4.67 -0.28
N VAL A 22 7.45 4.70 1.04
CA VAL A 22 8.39 4.22 2.05
C VAL A 22 7.64 3.56 3.20
N VAL A 23 8.20 2.49 3.74
CA VAL A 23 7.64 1.76 4.89
C VAL A 23 8.77 1.27 5.81
N TYR A 24 8.53 1.27 7.12
CA TYR A 24 9.45 0.65 8.07
C TYR A 24 9.21 -0.86 8.17
N SER A 25 10.28 -1.62 8.40
CA SER A 25 10.11 -2.99 8.89
C SER A 25 9.49 -2.98 10.29
N PRO A 26 8.77 -4.04 10.69
CA PRO A 26 8.13 -4.11 12.01
C PRO A 26 9.09 -3.97 13.20
N ASP A 27 10.36 -4.35 13.03
CA ASP A 27 11.42 -4.19 14.03
C ASP A 27 12.04 -2.78 14.06
N GLY A 28 11.71 -1.92 13.10
CA GLY A 28 12.25 -0.57 12.94
C GLY A 28 13.71 -0.51 12.46
N VAL A 29 14.36 -1.66 12.23
CA VAL A 29 15.77 -1.75 11.84
C VAL A 29 15.97 -1.42 10.36
N HIS A 30 14.95 -1.65 9.54
CA HIS A 30 14.98 -1.41 8.12
C HIS A 30 13.86 -0.49 7.65
N ALA A 31 14.08 0.12 6.48
CA ALA A 31 13.05 0.78 5.71
C ALA A 31 13.10 0.26 4.27
N LEU A 32 11.94 0.07 3.63
CA LEU A 32 11.81 -0.29 2.23
C LEU A 32 11.26 0.93 1.47
N SER A 33 11.85 1.26 0.33
CA SER A 33 11.39 2.32 -0.56
C SER A 33 11.06 1.77 -1.95
N GLY A 34 10.03 2.33 -2.59
CA GLY A 34 9.69 2.10 -3.99
C GLY A 34 9.79 3.37 -4.82
N SER A 35 10.24 3.28 -6.07
CA SER A 35 10.65 4.43 -6.86
C SER A 35 10.29 4.34 -8.35
N GLU A 36 10.25 5.50 -9.01
CA GLU A 36 10.12 5.67 -10.47
C GLU A 36 11.28 5.05 -11.27
N ASP A 37 12.40 4.74 -10.62
CA ASP A 37 13.52 4.00 -11.24
C ASP A 37 13.29 2.48 -11.33
N GLU A 38 12.05 2.03 -11.15
CA GLU A 38 11.61 0.63 -11.32
C GLU A 38 12.17 -0.33 -10.26
N THR A 39 12.81 0.19 -9.22
CA THR A 39 13.42 -0.61 -8.15
C THR A 39 12.76 -0.37 -6.80
N LEU A 40 12.93 -1.36 -5.92
CA LEU A 40 12.80 -1.13 -4.49
C LEU A 40 14.19 -1.17 -3.85
N ARG A 41 14.36 -0.49 -2.71
CA ARG A 41 15.60 -0.56 -1.91
C ARG A 41 15.30 -0.75 -0.44
N LEU A 42 16.03 -1.68 0.19
CA LEU A 42 16.03 -1.88 1.64
C LEU A 42 17.21 -1.10 2.24
N TRP A 43 16.94 -0.34 3.28
CA TRP A 43 17.90 0.51 3.97
C TRP A 43 18.02 0.10 5.42
N ASN A 44 19.21 0.15 5.98
CA ASN A 44 19.40 0.08 7.42
C ASN A 44 19.11 1.47 8.01
N THR A 45 18.18 1.56 8.95
CA THR A 45 17.71 2.84 9.50
C THR A 45 18.74 3.47 10.45
N GLU A 46 19.56 2.64 11.09
CA GLU A 46 20.61 3.08 12.00
C GLU A 46 21.83 3.62 11.25
N THR A 47 22.29 3.01 10.17
CA THR A 47 23.49 3.43 9.42
C THR A 47 23.17 4.34 8.24
N GLY A 48 21.98 4.16 7.65
CA GLY A 48 21.57 4.78 6.39
C GLY A 48 22.12 4.11 5.14
N GLU A 49 22.79 2.98 5.28
CA GLU A 49 23.32 2.22 4.15
C GLU A 49 22.21 1.44 3.44
N GLN A 50 22.35 1.31 2.13
CA GLN A 50 21.52 0.39 1.37
C GLN A 50 21.96 -1.04 1.68
N VAL A 51 21.02 -1.84 2.19
CA VAL A 51 21.20 -3.27 2.42
C VAL A 51 20.96 -4.04 1.14
N ARG A 52 19.92 -3.65 0.36
CA ARG A 52 19.49 -4.42 -0.80
C ARG A 52 18.79 -3.59 -1.86
N CYS A 53 18.90 -4.03 -3.11
CA CYS A 53 18.10 -3.56 -4.25
C CYS A 53 17.24 -4.72 -4.76
N PHE A 54 15.97 -4.45 -5.08
CA PHE A 54 15.05 -5.42 -5.65
C PHE A 54 14.70 -4.96 -7.07
N GLU A 55 15.08 -5.77 -8.05
CA GLU A 55 14.89 -5.51 -9.47
C GLU A 55 13.84 -6.47 -10.04
N GLY A 56 12.97 -5.99 -10.92
CA GLY A 56 11.99 -6.83 -11.60
C GLY A 56 10.70 -6.13 -12.04
N HIS A 57 10.38 -4.95 -11.49
CA HIS A 57 9.41 -4.08 -12.13
C HIS A 57 9.97 -3.55 -13.46
N THR A 58 9.09 -3.29 -14.42
CA THR A 58 9.46 -2.77 -15.76
C THR A 58 8.94 -1.36 -16.00
N ALA A 59 8.51 -0.70 -14.92
CA ALA A 59 8.06 0.69 -14.86
C ALA A 59 8.03 1.12 -13.37
N GLY A 60 7.85 2.41 -13.12
CA GLY A 60 7.91 2.98 -11.78
C GLY A 60 7.01 2.29 -10.74
N VAL A 61 7.55 2.11 -9.54
CA VAL A 61 6.86 1.56 -8.36
C VAL A 61 6.12 2.68 -7.64
N ASN A 62 4.83 2.52 -7.41
CA ASN A 62 4.01 3.55 -6.77
C ASN A 62 3.87 3.32 -5.27
N ASP A 63 3.82 2.05 -4.84
CA ASP A 63 3.62 1.72 -3.42
C ASP A 63 4.35 0.45 -2.99
N VAL A 64 4.72 0.42 -1.72
CA VAL A 64 5.42 -0.69 -1.06
C VAL A 64 4.87 -0.92 0.34
N ASP A 65 4.86 -2.17 0.79
CA ASP A 65 4.52 -2.54 2.17
C ASP A 65 5.37 -3.75 2.63
N ILE A 66 5.48 -3.98 3.94
CA ILE A 66 6.20 -5.11 4.54
C ILE A 66 5.23 -5.94 5.39
N SER A 67 5.29 -7.27 5.26
CA SER A 67 4.49 -8.18 6.08
C SER A 67 4.81 -8.01 7.56
N ALA A 68 3.83 -8.29 8.44
CA ALA A 68 3.98 -7.98 9.86
C ALA A 68 5.05 -8.83 10.59
N ASP A 69 5.51 -9.92 9.98
CA ASP A 69 6.66 -10.71 10.45
C ASP A 69 8.02 -10.21 9.91
N GLY A 70 8.01 -9.21 9.03
CA GLY A 70 9.19 -8.58 8.43
C GLY A 70 9.85 -9.39 7.31
N THR A 71 9.30 -10.55 6.93
CA THR A 71 9.99 -11.49 6.03
C THR A 71 9.71 -11.22 4.56
N ARG A 72 8.54 -10.66 4.23
CA ARG A 72 8.10 -10.42 2.85
C ARG A 72 7.83 -8.94 2.61
N GLY A 73 8.21 -8.46 1.44
CA GLY A 73 7.83 -7.15 0.92
C GLY A 73 6.79 -7.31 -0.18
N VAL A 74 5.90 -6.32 -0.36
CA VAL A 74 5.00 -6.23 -1.51
C VAL A 74 5.19 -4.90 -2.22
N SER A 75 5.04 -4.88 -3.54
CA SER A 75 4.99 -3.66 -4.32
C SER A 75 3.95 -3.70 -5.43
N GLY A 76 3.44 -2.53 -5.78
CA GLY A 76 2.59 -2.30 -6.95
C GLY A 76 3.04 -1.07 -7.72
N GLY A 77 2.94 -1.11 -9.05
CA GLY A 77 3.48 -0.04 -9.89
C GLY A 77 2.79 0.15 -11.24
N LYS A 78 3.49 0.89 -12.10
CA LYS A 78 3.04 1.28 -13.46
C LYS A 78 3.09 0.17 -14.49
N ASP A 79 3.70 -0.97 -14.16
CA ASP A 79 3.70 -2.18 -15.00
C ASP A 79 2.47 -3.07 -14.73
N ASN A 80 1.56 -2.62 -13.85
CA ASN A 80 0.29 -3.27 -13.51
C ASN A 80 0.44 -4.61 -12.78
N ILE A 81 1.65 -4.96 -12.33
CA ILE A 81 1.92 -6.19 -11.60
C ILE A 81 2.10 -5.89 -10.12
N ILE A 82 1.54 -6.75 -9.25
CA ILE A 82 1.91 -6.78 -7.83
C ILE A 82 3.03 -7.80 -7.67
N ARG A 83 4.10 -7.44 -6.96
CA ARG A 83 5.22 -8.35 -6.68
C ARG A 83 5.35 -8.61 -5.19
N VAL A 84 5.63 -9.86 -4.85
CA VAL A 84 5.99 -10.28 -3.49
C VAL A 84 7.46 -10.65 -3.49
N TRP A 85 8.20 -10.10 -2.53
CA TRP A 85 9.64 -10.18 -2.41
C TRP A 85 10.02 -10.85 -1.10
N ASP A 86 11.07 -11.64 -1.14
CA ASP A 86 11.75 -12.09 0.07
C ASP A 86 12.72 -11.00 0.52
N ILE A 87 12.52 -10.43 1.71
CA ILE A 87 13.30 -9.28 2.21
C ILE A 87 14.77 -9.66 2.42
N GLU A 88 15.02 -10.88 2.92
CA GLU A 88 16.37 -11.33 3.24
C GLU A 88 17.21 -11.55 2.00
N SER A 89 16.68 -12.21 0.97
CA SER A 89 17.41 -12.61 -0.24
C SER A 89 17.27 -11.62 -1.41
N GLY A 90 16.25 -10.77 -1.42
CA GLY A 90 15.93 -9.87 -2.52
C GLY A 90 15.22 -10.50 -3.70
N GLN A 91 14.91 -11.79 -3.62
CA GLN A 91 14.33 -12.51 -4.73
C GLN A 91 12.82 -12.25 -4.80
N GLN A 92 12.31 -12.14 -6.02
CA GLN A 92 10.88 -12.15 -6.24
C GLN A 92 10.33 -13.56 -5.95
N ILE A 93 9.38 -13.66 -5.02
CA ILE A 93 8.66 -14.89 -4.70
C ILE A 93 7.50 -15.10 -5.70
N ARG A 94 6.74 -14.02 -5.98
CA ARG A 94 5.56 -14.05 -6.86
C ARG A 94 5.40 -12.75 -7.64
N GLY A 95 4.75 -12.86 -8.80
CA GLY A 95 4.15 -11.75 -9.53
C GLY A 95 2.68 -12.06 -9.76
N MET A 96 1.79 -11.13 -9.44
CA MET A 96 0.35 -11.29 -9.54
C MET A 96 -0.16 -10.32 -10.61
N SER A 97 -0.60 -10.89 -11.74
CA SER A 97 -1.22 -10.15 -12.83
C SER A 97 -2.74 -10.16 -12.70
N GLY A 98 -3.38 -9.10 -13.18
CA GLY A 98 -4.83 -9.03 -13.27
C GLY A 98 -5.38 -7.61 -13.40
N HIS A 99 -4.70 -6.63 -12.80
CA HIS A 99 -5.01 -5.23 -13.07
C HIS A 99 -4.60 -4.86 -14.50
N ASP A 100 -5.46 -4.11 -15.19
CA ASP A 100 -5.25 -3.71 -16.59
C ASP A 100 -4.49 -2.37 -16.71
N VAL A 101 -4.44 -1.62 -15.61
CA VAL A 101 -3.81 -0.31 -15.52
C VAL A 101 -3.05 -0.21 -14.19
N ARG A 102 -2.17 0.80 -14.08
CA ARG A 102 -1.22 0.95 -12.97
C ARG A 102 -1.86 0.79 -11.60
N ILE A 103 -1.14 0.13 -10.72
CA ILE A 103 -1.50 -0.03 -9.32
C ILE A 103 -0.97 1.18 -8.56
N TRP A 104 -1.83 1.82 -7.78
CA TRP A 104 -1.46 2.99 -6.98
C TRP A 104 -1.13 2.65 -5.55
N SER A 105 -1.75 1.60 -5.00
CA SER A 105 -1.54 1.24 -3.61
C SER A 105 -1.69 -0.26 -3.40
N VAL A 106 -0.88 -0.78 -2.46
CA VAL A 106 -0.91 -2.17 -1.99
C VAL A 106 -0.78 -2.19 -0.47
N ALA A 107 -1.41 -3.15 0.19
CA ALA A 107 -1.24 -3.34 1.63
C ALA A 107 -1.37 -4.82 2.01
N TYR A 108 -0.56 -5.28 2.97
CA TYR A 108 -0.69 -6.60 3.58
C TYR A 108 -1.81 -6.66 4.61
N SER A 109 -2.48 -7.80 4.71
CA SER A 109 -3.25 -8.15 5.89
C SER A 109 -2.32 -8.42 7.07
N ARG A 110 -2.81 -8.24 8.30
CA ARG A 110 -1.99 -8.34 9.52
C ARG A 110 -1.36 -9.72 9.74
N ASP A 111 -1.99 -10.76 9.22
CA ASP A 111 -1.51 -12.16 9.24
C ASP A 111 -0.58 -12.48 8.05
N GLY A 112 -0.37 -11.55 7.12
CA GLY A 112 0.49 -11.71 5.94
C GLY A 112 -0.07 -12.65 4.86
N SER A 113 -1.29 -13.16 5.02
CA SER A 113 -1.86 -14.15 4.10
C SER A 113 -2.47 -13.53 2.84
N ARG A 114 -2.88 -12.26 2.92
CA ARG A 114 -3.58 -11.54 1.85
C ARG A 114 -2.95 -10.20 1.55
N ILE A 115 -3.14 -9.75 0.32
CA ILE A 115 -2.83 -8.38 -0.12
C ILE A 115 -4.12 -7.75 -0.64
N VAL A 116 -4.33 -6.47 -0.36
CA VAL A 116 -5.32 -5.63 -1.05
C VAL A 116 -4.59 -4.65 -1.96
N SER A 117 -5.12 -4.40 -3.15
CA SER A 117 -4.58 -3.43 -4.10
C SER A 117 -5.65 -2.49 -4.64
N GLY A 118 -5.26 -1.25 -4.94
CA GLY A 118 -6.09 -0.26 -5.62
C GLY A 118 -5.42 0.21 -6.91
N SER A 119 -6.18 0.28 -8.01
CA SER A 119 -5.66 0.59 -9.33
C SER A 119 -6.40 1.74 -10.04
N GLN A 120 -5.72 2.30 -11.03
CA GLN A 120 -6.30 3.21 -12.03
C GLN A 120 -7.38 2.55 -12.88
N ASP A 121 -7.46 1.23 -12.93
CA ASP A 121 -8.57 0.52 -13.60
C ASP A 121 -9.91 0.63 -12.84
N GLY A 122 -9.93 1.34 -11.71
CA GLY A 122 -11.14 1.56 -10.92
C GLY A 122 -11.54 0.37 -10.07
N THR A 123 -10.62 -0.57 -9.83
CA THR A 123 -10.89 -1.76 -9.01
C THR A 123 -10.02 -1.80 -7.76
N VAL A 124 -10.63 -2.32 -6.69
CA VAL A 124 -9.93 -2.83 -5.51
C VAL A 124 -9.91 -4.35 -5.63
N ARG A 125 -8.75 -4.99 -5.42
CA ARG A 125 -8.62 -6.45 -5.53
C ARG A 125 -7.97 -7.04 -4.30
N LEU A 126 -8.41 -8.25 -3.95
CA LEU A 126 -7.89 -9.05 -2.85
C LEU A 126 -7.17 -10.27 -3.42
N TRP A 127 -5.97 -10.54 -2.91
CA TRP A 127 -5.05 -11.55 -3.42
C TRP A 127 -4.63 -12.50 -2.33
N ASP A 128 -4.44 -13.77 -2.68
CA ASP A 128 -3.79 -14.76 -1.83
C ASP A 128 -2.28 -14.69 -2.07
N VAL A 129 -1.50 -14.50 -1.00
CA VAL A 129 -0.05 -14.28 -1.09
C VAL A 129 0.67 -15.56 -1.51
N GLU A 130 0.20 -16.72 -1.09
CA GLU A 130 0.91 -17.98 -1.26
C GLU A 130 0.70 -18.57 -2.66
N SER A 131 -0.55 -18.59 -3.11
CA SER A 131 -0.90 -19.02 -4.47
C SER A 131 -0.56 -17.95 -5.52
N GLY A 132 -0.53 -16.67 -5.14
CA GLY A 132 -0.38 -15.55 -6.06
C GLY A 132 -1.61 -15.31 -6.93
N THR A 133 -2.79 -15.81 -6.53
CA THR A 133 -4.03 -15.69 -7.29
C THR A 133 -4.94 -14.62 -6.70
N GLN A 134 -5.69 -13.93 -7.57
CA GLN A 134 -6.78 -13.07 -7.13
C GLN A 134 -7.85 -13.92 -6.42
N ILE A 135 -8.18 -13.57 -5.19
CA ILE A 135 -9.30 -14.14 -4.43
C ILE A 135 -10.60 -13.51 -4.93
N ARG A 136 -10.64 -12.18 -5.01
CA ARG A 136 -11.86 -11.42 -5.31
C ARG A 136 -11.56 -10.00 -5.78
N GLN A 137 -12.50 -9.42 -6.52
CA GLN A 137 -12.59 -7.98 -6.75
C GLN A 137 -13.60 -7.37 -5.77
N LEU A 138 -13.20 -6.34 -5.02
CA LEU A 138 -14.07 -5.60 -4.10
C LEU A 138 -14.70 -4.44 -4.89
N GLY A 139 -16.01 -4.53 -5.16
CA GLY A 139 -16.75 -3.55 -5.96
C GLY A 139 -16.54 -3.63 -7.48
N GLY A 140 -16.97 -2.59 -8.20
CA GLY A 140 -16.90 -2.51 -9.67
C GLY A 140 -17.12 -1.10 -10.23
N THR A 141 -16.36 -0.81 -11.30
CA THR A 141 -16.26 0.44 -12.09
C THR A 141 -16.32 1.74 -11.28
N LEU A 142 -15.33 1.91 -10.40
CA LEU A 142 -15.06 3.18 -9.74
C LEU A 142 -14.15 4.04 -10.61
N ASP A 143 -13.94 5.30 -10.23
CA ASP A 143 -12.79 6.05 -10.75
C ASP A 143 -11.50 5.48 -10.11
N THR A 144 -10.35 5.99 -10.51
CA THR A 144 -9.04 5.54 -10.05
C THR A 144 -8.97 5.44 -8.52
N ILE A 145 -8.59 4.27 -8.02
CA ILE A 145 -8.31 4.05 -6.61
C ILE A 145 -6.87 4.49 -6.32
N ARG A 146 -6.71 5.39 -5.36
CA ARG A 146 -5.41 5.96 -4.98
C ARG A 146 -4.78 5.30 -3.78
N SER A 147 -5.60 4.84 -2.84
CA SER A 147 -5.13 4.29 -1.58
C SER A 147 -6.07 3.20 -1.10
N VAL A 148 -5.47 2.14 -0.54
CA VAL A 148 -6.17 1.04 0.12
C VAL A 148 -5.54 0.75 1.48
N ALA A 149 -6.31 0.21 2.41
CA ALA A 149 -5.82 -0.25 3.71
C ALA A 149 -6.65 -1.44 4.22
N PHE A 150 -6.04 -2.36 4.95
CA PHE A 150 -6.77 -3.36 5.73
C PHE A 150 -7.17 -2.84 7.11
N SER A 151 -8.31 -3.31 7.62
CA SER A 151 -8.58 -3.21 9.04
C SER A 151 -7.57 -4.07 9.83
N PRO A 152 -7.29 -3.75 11.11
CA PRO A 152 -6.30 -4.49 11.91
C PRO A 152 -6.58 -5.99 12.06
N ASP A 153 -7.86 -6.39 12.06
CA ASP A 153 -8.32 -7.78 12.09
C ASP A 153 -8.34 -8.46 10.70
N GLY A 154 -8.09 -7.69 9.64
CA GLY A 154 -8.12 -8.12 8.25
C GLY A 154 -9.50 -8.47 7.71
N THR A 155 -10.59 -8.24 8.46
CA THR A 155 -11.94 -8.60 7.99
C THR A 155 -12.48 -7.60 6.98
N ARG A 156 -11.98 -6.36 7.01
CA ARG A 156 -12.43 -5.25 6.15
C ARG A 156 -11.27 -4.63 5.38
N ALA A 157 -11.60 -3.96 4.29
CA ALA A 157 -10.69 -3.10 3.55
C ALA A 157 -11.31 -1.71 3.37
N LEU A 158 -10.47 -0.68 3.37
CA LEU A 158 -10.85 0.71 3.10
C LEU A 158 -10.21 1.14 1.79
N SER A 159 -10.92 1.87 0.95
CA SER A 159 -10.38 2.45 -0.28
C SER A 159 -10.78 3.91 -0.42
N GLY A 160 -9.95 4.68 -1.11
CA GLY A 160 -10.24 6.05 -1.51
C GLY A 160 -9.64 6.38 -2.86
N GLY A 161 -10.35 7.21 -3.65
CA GLY A 161 -9.98 7.49 -5.03
C GLY A 161 -10.41 8.84 -5.57
N GLU A 162 -10.37 8.93 -6.89
CA GLU A 162 -10.62 10.16 -7.65
C GLU A 162 -12.10 10.60 -7.65
N ASP A 163 -13.02 9.68 -7.33
CA ASP A 163 -14.46 9.92 -7.19
C ASP A 163 -14.85 10.66 -5.89
N ALA A 164 -13.86 11.03 -5.07
CA ALA A 164 -14.03 11.67 -3.77
C ALA A 164 -14.84 10.81 -2.76
N LEU A 165 -14.86 9.49 -2.96
CA LEU A 165 -15.48 8.54 -2.05
C LEU A 165 -14.41 7.84 -1.20
N VAL A 166 -14.83 7.48 0.02
CA VAL A 166 -14.16 6.50 0.87
C VAL A 166 -15.11 5.32 0.99
N GLN A 167 -14.66 4.11 0.69
CA GLN A 167 -15.49 2.90 0.71
C GLN A 167 -14.90 1.85 1.64
N LEU A 168 -15.77 1.22 2.41
CA LEU A 168 -15.48 0.15 3.33
C LEU A 168 -16.05 -1.15 2.77
N TRP A 169 -15.21 -2.17 2.68
CA TRP A 169 -15.51 -3.45 2.05
C TRP A 169 -15.42 -4.59 3.05
N ASP A 170 -16.29 -5.58 2.90
CA ASP A 170 -16.12 -6.88 3.54
C ASP A 170 -15.16 -7.74 2.70
N THR A 171 -14.07 -8.23 3.30
CA THR A 171 -13.04 -8.97 2.56
C THR A 171 -13.43 -10.42 2.27
N ALA A 172 -14.39 -10.99 3.00
CA ALA A 172 -14.86 -12.35 2.80
C ALA A 172 -15.91 -12.41 1.67
N THR A 173 -16.87 -11.48 1.65
CA THR A 173 -17.95 -11.44 0.66
C THR A 173 -17.58 -10.61 -0.57
N GLY A 174 -16.75 -9.58 -0.39
CA GLY A 174 -16.45 -8.54 -1.38
C GLY A 174 -17.53 -7.48 -1.55
N GLU A 175 -18.52 -7.48 -0.67
CA GLU A 175 -19.60 -6.50 -0.69
C GLU A 175 -19.15 -5.19 -0.05
N GLU A 176 -19.73 -4.09 -0.52
CA GLU A 176 -19.55 -2.79 0.12
C GLU A 176 -20.38 -2.75 1.41
N ILE A 177 -19.72 -2.55 2.55
CA ILE A 177 -20.37 -2.36 3.84
C ILE A 177 -20.91 -0.94 3.93
N GLN A 178 -20.09 0.04 3.57
CA GLN A 178 -20.44 1.44 3.69
C GLN A 178 -19.62 2.31 2.72
N ARG A 179 -20.22 3.41 2.28
CA ARG A 179 -19.53 4.49 1.57
C ARG A 179 -19.70 5.81 2.32
N PHE A 180 -18.64 6.61 2.28
CA PHE A 180 -18.56 7.93 2.89
C PHE A 180 -18.13 8.97 1.84
N GLY A 181 -18.55 10.23 2.03
CA GLY A 181 -18.11 11.34 1.17
C GLY A 181 -19.06 11.67 0.01
N GLY A 182 -18.49 12.08 -1.13
CA GLY A 182 -19.23 12.47 -2.36
C GLY A 182 -19.45 13.98 -2.54
N ARG A 183 -18.96 14.82 -1.60
CA ARG A 183 -18.89 16.28 -1.74
C ARG A 183 -17.50 16.73 -1.26
N GLY A 184 -16.57 16.93 -2.18
CA GLY A 184 -15.18 17.27 -1.86
C GLY A 184 -14.21 17.00 -3.00
N GLY A 185 -12.92 17.01 -2.69
CA GLY A 185 -11.84 16.67 -3.61
C GLY A 185 -11.49 15.18 -3.61
N LYS A 186 -10.64 14.79 -4.56
CA LYS A 186 -10.08 13.44 -4.71
C LYS A 186 -9.46 12.95 -3.40
N ILE A 187 -9.66 11.69 -3.04
CA ILE A 187 -9.02 11.06 -1.87
C ILE A 187 -7.68 10.48 -2.30
N TYR A 188 -6.61 10.87 -1.63
CA TYR A 188 -5.24 10.41 -1.93
C TYR A 188 -4.71 9.40 -0.93
N SER A 189 -5.24 9.37 0.30
CA SER A 189 -4.78 8.46 1.34
C SER A 189 -5.95 8.06 2.24
N VAL A 190 -5.99 6.78 2.61
CA VAL A 190 -6.88 6.23 3.64
C VAL A 190 -6.07 5.36 4.60
N THR A 191 -6.52 5.28 5.86
CA THR A 191 -5.91 4.37 6.86
C THR A 191 -6.91 4.06 7.97
N PHE A 192 -6.70 2.95 8.69
CA PHE A 192 -7.44 2.59 9.90
C PHE A 192 -6.68 3.00 11.16
N SER A 193 -7.43 3.29 12.23
CA SER A 193 -6.85 3.30 13.57
C SER A 193 -6.37 1.89 13.96
N PRO A 194 -5.35 1.76 14.84
CA PRO A 194 -4.85 0.45 15.27
C PRO A 194 -5.89 -0.45 15.95
N ASP A 195 -6.94 0.14 16.52
CA ASP A 195 -8.08 -0.56 17.14
C ASP A 195 -9.24 -0.81 16.18
N GLY A 196 -9.12 -0.39 14.91
CA GLY A 196 -10.13 -0.59 13.86
C GLY A 196 -11.40 0.25 13.99
N ARG A 197 -11.54 1.04 15.07
CA ARG A 197 -12.77 1.81 15.36
C ARG A 197 -12.94 3.03 14.46
N PHE A 198 -11.86 3.51 13.87
CA PHE A 198 -11.87 4.69 13.02
C PHE A 198 -11.13 4.47 11.72
N GLY A 199 -11.51 5.24 10.70
CA GLY A 199 -10.72 5.46 9.50
C GLY A 199 -10.39 6.93 9.32
N LEU A 200 -9.24 7.21 8.74
CA LEU A 200 -8.85 8.54 8.29
C LEU A 200 -8.82 8.58 6.77
N SER A 201 -9.17 9.73 6.20
CA SER A 201 -8.96 10.02 4.78
C SER A 201 -8.44 11.44 4.58
N GLY A 202 -7.51 11.62 3.65
CA GLY A 202 -7.00 12.93 3.23
C GLY A 202 -6.97 13.06 1.71
N GLY A 203 -7.16 14.27 1.20
CA GLY A 203 -7.37 14.49 -0.24
C GLY A 203 -7.09 15.91 -0.74
N GLY A 204 -7.38 16.12 -2.02
CA GLY A 204 -7.07 17.36 -2.75
C GLY A 204 -7.87 18.60 -2.32
N ASP A 205 -8.83 18.46 -1.42
CA ASP A 205 -9.54 19.59 -0.80
C ASP A 205 -8.86 20.11 0.47
N GLY A 206 -7.73 19.51 0.88
CA GLY A 206 -6.96 19.95 2.04
C GLY A 206 -7.57 19.58 3.38
N ILE A 207 -8.60 18.71 3.40
CA ILE A 207 -9.31 18.32 4.62
C ILE A 207 -8.98 16.87 4.97
N ILE A 208 -8.52 16.65 6.22
CA ILE A 208 -8.46 15.34 6.85
C ILE A 208 -9.81 15.05 7.49
N ARG A 209 -10.37 13.87 7.21
CA ARG A 209 -11.65 13.41 7.75
C ARG A 209 -11.45 12.17 8.60
N LEU A 210 -12.13 12.14 9.74
CA LEU A 210 -12.22 10.99 10.64
C LEU A 210 -13.59 10.36 10.51
N TRP A 211 -13.63 9.05 10.27
CA TRP A 211 -14.83 8.25 10.07
C TRP A 211 -14.93 7.24 11.20
N GLN A 212 -16.07 7.17 11.87
CA GLN A 212 -16.34 6.08 12.80
C GLN A 212 -16.73 4.83 12.00
N MET A 213 -16.05 3.72 12.25
CA MET A 213 -16.35 2.46 11.60
C MET A 213 -17.59 1.82 12.22
N PRO A 214 -18.45 1.17 11.42
CA PRO A 214 -19.56 0.39 11.97
C PRO A 214 -19.01 -0.73 12.85
N GLU A 215 -19.75 -1.12 13.88
CA GLU A 215 -19.38 -2.29 14.71
C GLU A 215 -19.38 -3.59 13.89
#